data_AF-A0A3A0EMI1-F1
#
_entry.id   AF-A0A3A0EMI1-F1
#
_cell.length_a   1.000
_cell.length_b   1.000
_cell.length_c   1.000
_cell.angle_alpha   90.00
_cell.angle_beta   90.00
_cell.angle_gamma   90.00
#
_symmetry.space_group_name_H-M   'P 1'
#
loop_
_entity.id
_entity.type
_entity.pdbx_description
1 polymer ?
#
loop_
_entity_poly.entity_id
_entity_poly.type
_entity_poly.pdbx_seq_one_letter_code
_entity_poly.pdbx_strand_id
1 'polypeptide(L)'
;MDRSGPRWIFQHSNTIIGPTMNFQRQVSHTLDDEHRTNLDLLGRIEQAFARAPRSGASRDPELVRVAASFARHLEQDVHRHFDFEERELFTRLADAGEGDIAELLTEEHAAIRAVADEMLPLARAAAAGTLDDSGWNTLKVGALEMVERQVAHIQKETMALLPMLDDLLDDDTDRELAFAYAAA
;
A
#
# COMPACT_ATOMS: atom_id res chain seq x y z
N MET A 1 -3.91 39.03 -2.25
CA MET A 1 -3.26 37.92 -2.98
C MET A 1 -2.74 36.95 -1.94
N ASP A 2 -3.66 36.10 -1.46
CA ASP A 2 -3.38 35.08 -0.46
C ASP A 2 -2.87 33.82 -1.19
N ARG A 3 -1.65 33.41 -0.89
CA ARG A 3 -1.03 32.19 -1.42
C ARG A 3 -1.17 31.08 -0.38
N SER A 4 -2.38 30.58 -0.24
CA SER A 4 -2.64 29.30 0.41
C SER A 4 -2.27 28.19 -0.58
N GLY A 5 -1.06 27.64 -0.45
CA GLY A 5 -0.70 26.36 -1.08
C GLY A 5 -1.39 25.20 -0.37
N PRO A 6 -1.62 24.06 -1.04
CA PRO A 6 -2.30 22.93 -0.42
C PRO A 6 -1.45 22.35 0.71
N ARG A 7 -2.03 22.31 1.91
CA ARG A 7 -1.39 21.88 3.15
C ARG A 7 -1.58 20.37 3.31
N TRP A 8 -0.91 19.56 2.49
CA TRP A 8 -0.83 18.11 2.69
C TRP A 8 0.20 17.84 3.80
N ILE A 9 -0.25 17.90 5.05
CA ILE A 9 0.46 17.37 6.21
C ILE A 9 -0.59 16.53 6.95
N PHE A 10 -0.85 15.33 6.46
CA PHE A 10 -1.61 14.34 7.20
C PHE A 10 -0.64 13.62 8.15
N GLN A 11 -0.92 13.68 9.44
CA GLN A 11 -0.30 12.80 10.42
C GLN A 11 -0.83 11.38 10.17
N HIS A 12 -0.08 10.57 9.43
CA HIS A 12 -0.44 9.19 9.08
C HIS A 12 -0.27 8.21 10.26
N SER A 13 -0.62 8.61 11.48
CA SER A 13 -0.58 7.72 12.64
C SER A 13 -1.89 7.79 13.44
N ASN A 14 -2.51 6.62 13.60
CA ASN A 14 -3.61 6.28 14.50
C ASN A 14 -4.94 7.05 14.42
N THR A 15 -5.10 8.00 13.48
CA THR A 15 -6.32 8.83 13.41
C THR A 15 -7.12 8.65 12.11
N ILE A 16 -6.56 7.99 11.10
CA ILE A 16 -7.18 7.85 9.78
C ILE A 16 -8.05 6.59 9.69
N ILE A 17 -7.59 5.48 10.26
CA ILE A 17 -8.48 4.37 10.62
C ILE A 17 -9.07 4.77 11.97
N GLY A 18 -10.39 4.67 12.14
CA GLY A 18 -11.07 4.92 13.41
C GLY A 18 -10.56 3.99 14.53
N PRO A 19 -11.27 3.88 15.68
CA PRO A 19 -10.91 2.87 16.68
C PRO A 19 -10.70 1.51 16.03
N THR A 20 -9.70 0.75 16.49
CA THR A 20 -9.35 -0.60 16.01
C THR A 20 -10.61 -1.35 15.63
N MET A 21 -10.82 -1.56 14.32
CA MET A 21 -11.93 -2.38 13.86
C MET A 21 -11.66 -3.80 14.34
N ASN A 22 -12.65 -4.38 15.02
CA ASN A 22 -12.53 -5.72 15.57
C ASN A 22 -13.14 -6.70 14.56
N PHE A 23 -12.29 -7.30 13.74
CA PHE A 23 -12.70 -8.30 12.76
C PHE A 23 -12.87 -9.67 13.41
N GLN A 24 -13.89 -10.40 12.98
CA GLN A 24 -14.18 -11.75 13.46
C GLN A 24 -13.35 -12.81 12.75
N ARG A 25 -13.03 -12.61 11.47
CA ARG A 25 -12.28 -13.57 10.65
C ARG A 25 -10.78 -13.36 10.79
N GLN A 26 -10.04 -14.47 10.82
CA GLN A 26 -8.59 -14.48 10.90
C GLN A 26 -7.95 -13.85 9.67
N VAL A 27 -8.51 -14.08 8.48
CA VAL A 27 -8.00 -13.46 7.25
C VAL A 27 -8.18 -11.94 7.30
N SER A 28 -9.35 -11.45 7.69
CA SER A 28 -9.63 -10.02 7.84
C SER A 28 -8.71 -9.35 8.85
N HIS A 29 -8.47 -9.99 10.01
CA HIS A 29 -7.52 -9.48 11.01
C HIS A 29 -6.08 -9.44 10.47
N THR A 30 -5.66 -10.47 9.74
CA THR A 30 -4.30 -10.55 9.18
C THR A 30 -4.07 -9.46 8.14
N LEU A 31 -5.04 -9.24 7.24
CA LEU A 31 -4.99 -8.18 6.24
C LEU A 31 -4.99 -6.79 6.88
N ASP A 32 -5.81 -6.55 7.91
CA ASP A 32 -5.82 -5.27 8.64
C ASP A 32 -4.49 -4.98 9.36
N ASP A 33 -3.85 -5.99 9.96
CA ASP A 33 -2.53 -5.82 10.56
C ASP A 33 -1.44 -5.53 9.51
N GLU A 34 -1.51 -6.18 8.35
CA GLU A 34 -0.65 -5.87 7.21
C GLU A 34 -0.89 -4.45 6.70
N HIS A 35 -2.15 -4.03 6.56
CA HIS A 35 -2.54 -2.68 6.15
C HIS A 35 -1.98 -1.62 7.08
N ARG A 36 -2.06 -1.82 8.39
CA ARG A 36 -1.47 -0.89 9.37
C ARG A 36 0.04 -0.81 9.25
N THR A 37 0.70 -1.95 9.07
CA THR A 37 2.15 -2.02 8.85
C THR A 37 2.54 -1.26 7.58
N ASN A 38 1.76 -1.42 6.51
CA ASN A 38 1.95 -0.72 5.25
C ASN A 38 1.74 0.79 5.40
N LEU A 39 0.68 1.23 6.08
CA LEU A 39 0.43 2.65 6.34
C LEU A 39 1.57 3.31 7.12
N ASP A 40 2.12 2.64 8.13
CA ASP A 40 3.28 3.14 8.89
C ASP A 40 4.55 3.25 8.02
N LEU A 41 4.74 2.35 7.06
CA LEU A 41 5.81 2.45 6.07
C LEU A 41 5.57 3.60 5.09
N LEU A 42 4.36 3.71 4.53
CA LEU A 42 3.98 4.75 3.58
C LEU A 42 4.10 6.14 4.20
N GLY A 43 3.73 6.33 5.46
CA GLY A 43 3.91 7.60 6.17
C GLY A 43 5.39 8.00 6.33
N ARG A 44 6.29 7.02 6.57
CA ARG A 44 7.74 7.27 6.61
C ARG A 44 8.30 7.62 5.23
N ILE A 45 7.84 6.93 4.18
CA ILE A 45 8.21 7.21 2.79
C ILE A 45 7.78 8.63 2.43
N GLU A 46 6.51 8.98 2.63
CA GLU A 46 5.96 10.30 2.35
C GLU A 46 6.80 11.39 3.03
N GLN A 47 7.05 11.25 4.34
CA GLN A 47 7.80 12.24 5.10
C GLN A 47 9.22 12.45 4.57
N ALA A 48 9.93 11.36 4.26
CA ALA A 48 11.30 11.41 3.77
C ALA A 48 11.37 12.01 2.36
N PHE A 49 10.55 11.51 1.43
CA PHE A 49 10.56 11.95 0.03
C PHE A 49 10.03 13.38 -0.13
N ALA A 50 9.03 13.80 0.66
CA ALA A 50 8.56 15.19 0.66
C ALA A 50 9.69 16.17 1.02
N ARG A 51 10.57 15.79 1.95
CA ARG A 51 11.70 16.60 2.44
C ARG A 51 13.00 16.43 1.65
N ALA A 52 13.07 15.45 0.76
CA ALA A 52 14.27 15.18 -0.03
C ALA A 52 14.75 16.44 -0.78
N PRO A 53 16.06 16.75 -0.74
CA PRO A 53 16.62 17.92 -1.41
C PRO A 53 16.55 17.76 -2.93
N ARG A 54 16.58 18.88 -3.64
CA ARG A 54 16.57 18.89 -5.12
C ARG A 54 17.82 18.31 -5.75
N SER A 55 18.94 18.33 -5.03
CA SER A 55 20.22 17.78 -5.48
C SER A 55 20.97 17.13 -4.33
N GLY A 56 21.77 16.12 -4.66
CA GLY A 56 22.61 15.41 -3.70
C GLY A 56 21.84 14.46 -2.77
N ALA A 57 20.59 14.11 -3.09
CA ALA A 57 19.79 13.17 -2.31
C ALA A 57 20.46 11.79 -2.16
N SER A 58 21.20 11.33 -3.17
CA SER A 58 21.97 10.07 -3.13
C SER A 58 23.07 10.04 -2.08
N ARG A 59 23.46 11.20 -1.53
CA ARG A 59 24.47 11.30 -0.46
C ARG A 59 23.86 11.22 0.94
N ASP A 60 22.54 11.24 1.05
CA ASP A 60 21.83 11.13 2.31
C ASP A 60 21.58 9.66 2.67
N PRO A 61 22.25 9.11 3.70
CA PRO A 61 22.08 7.71 4.09
C PRO A 61 20.67 7.38 4.60
N GLU A 62 19.90 8.37 5.05
CA GLU A 62 18.50 8.17 5.42
C GLU A 62 17.64 7.92 4.18
N LEU A 63 17.75 8.79 3.17
CA LEU A 63 17.00 8.64 1.91
C LEU A 63 17.33 7.34 1.19
N VAL A 64 18.60 6.92 1.19
CA VAL A 64 19.00 5.62 0.64
C VAL A 64 18.32 4.45 1.36
N ARG A 65 18.24 4.48 2.70
CA ARG A 65 17.55 3.43 3.49
C ARG A 65 16.04 3.43 3.28
N VAL A 66 15.42 4.61 3.18
CA VAL A 66 13.99 4.72 2.89
C VAL A 66 13.70 4.21 1.47
N ALA A 67 14.51 4.58 0.47
CA ALA A 67 14.39 4.05 -0.89
C ALA A 67 14.55 2.52 -0.94
N ALA A 68 15.47 1.95 -0.16
CA ALA A 68 15.62 0.50 -0.04
C ALA A 68 14.36 -0.17 0.56
N SER A 69 13.71 0.50 1.50
CA SER A 69 12.48 -0.02 2.13
C SER A 69 11.29 0.09 1.19
N PHE A 70 11.21 1.19 0.42
CA PHE A 70 10.23 1.35 -0.65
C PHE A 70 10.42 0.30 -1.76
N ALA A 71 11.65 0.04 -2.20
CA ALA A 71 11.91 -0.99 -3.21
C ALA A 71 11.44 -2.38 -2.77
N ARG A 72 11.66 -2.77 -1.50
CA ARG A 72 11.17 -4.04 -0.95
C ARG A 72 9.65 -4.10 -0.92
N HIS A 73 8.99 -3.03 -0.49
CA HIS A 73 7.53 -2.91 -0.47
C HIS A 73 6.91 -3.15 -1.85
N LEU A 74 7.47 -2.52 -2.89
CA LEU A 74 7.01 -2.68 -4.26
C LEU A 74 7.23 -4.10 -4.80
N GLU A 75 8.37 -4.72 -4.44
CA GLU A 75 8.77 -6.03 -4.95
C GLU A 75 8.04 -7.19 -4.28
N GLN A 76 7.78 -7.10 -2.97
CA GLN A 76 7.33 -8.24 -2.17
C GLN A 76 5.89 -8.09 -1.70
N ASP A 77 5.52 -6.91 -1.25
CA ASP A 77 4.29 -6.75 -0.48
C ASP A 77 3.10 -6.43 -1.40
N VAL A 78 3.25 -5.46 -2.30
CA VAL A 78 2.16 -5.04 -3.22
C VAL A 78 1.67 -6.20 -4.09
N HIS A 79 2.58 -6.95 -4.71
CA HIS A 79 2.19 -8.01 -5.63
C HIS A 79 1.59 -9.22 -4.90
N ARG A 80 2.23 -9.67 -3.81
CA ARG A 80 1.75 -10.83 -3.05
C ARG A 80 0.37 -10.58 -2.44
N HIS A 81 0.14 -9.37 -1.92
CA HIS A 81 -1.14 -8.97 -1.35
C HIS A 81 -2.25 -9.04 -2.40
N PHE A 82 -2.10 -8.28 -3.49
CA PHE A 82 -3.10 -8.21 -4.55
C PHE A 82 -3.35 -9.56 -5.23
N ASP A 83 -2.31 -10.37 -5.43
CA ASP A 83 -2.45 -11.69 -6.04
C ASP A 83 -3.29 -12.63 -5.15
N PHE A 84 -3.16 -12.54 -3.83
CA PHE A 84 -3.99 -13.32 -2.92
C PHE A 84 -5.44 -12.87 -2.98
N GLU A 85 -5.70 -11.57 -2.87
CA GLU A 85 -7.06 -11.03 -2.87
C GLU A 85 -7.79 -11.31 -4.18
N GLU A 86 -7.16 -11.05 -5.32
CA GLU A 86 -7.75 -11.29 -6.64
C GLU A 86 -8.07 -12.78 -6.86
N ARG A 87 -7.15 -13.66 -6.49
CA ARG A 87 -7.33 -15.10 -6.71
C ARG A 87 -8.32 -15.73 -5.76
N GLU A 88 -8.31 -15.32 -4.50
CA GLU A 88 -9.07 -16.00 -3.46
C GLU A 88 -10.31 -15.21 -3.02
N LEU A 89 -10.15 -13.96 -2.62
CA LEU A 89 -11.21 -13.19 -1.98
C LEU A 89 -12.19 -12.61 -2.99
N PHE A 90 -11.69 -11.99 -4.05
CA PHE A 90 -12.50 -11.33 -5.08
C PHE A 90 -13.32 -12.34 -5.88
N THR A 91 -12.76 -13.52 -6.15
CA THR A 91 -13.51 -14.61 -6.78
C THR A 91 -14.70 -15.05 -5.91
N ARG A 92 -14.51 -15.17 -4.59
CA ARG A 92 -15.58 -15.55 -3.66
C ARG A 92 -16.63 -14.46 -3.49
N LEU A 93 -16.23 -13.19 -3.48
CA LEU A 93 -17.17 -12.05 -3.46
C LEU A 93 -18.03 -12.04 -4.72
N ALA A 94 -17.43 -12.24 -5.90
CA ALA A 94 -18.17 -12.34 -7.15
C ALA A 94 -19.19 -13.50 -7.12
N ASP A 95 -18.77 -14.68 -6.64
CA ASP A 95 -19.65 -15.85 -6.51
C ASP A 95 -20.80 -15.61 -5.51
N ALA A 96 -20.60 -14.74 -4.51
CA ALA A 96 -21.59 -14.34 -3.52
C ALA A 96 -22.53 -13.22 -4.00
N GLY A 97 -22.30 -12.65 -5.19
CA GLY A 97 -23.08 -11.54 -5.73
C GLY A 97 -22.54 -10.14 -5.40
N GLU A 98 -21.38 -10.05 -4.75
CA GLU A 98 -20.67 -8.82 -4.39
C GLU A 98 -19.55 -8.50 -5.41
N GLY A 99 -19.82 -8.73 -6.70
CA GLY A 99 -18.82 -8.57 -7.77
C GLY A 99 -18.37 -7.13 -8.02
N ASP A 100 -19.23 -6.14 -7.76
CA ASP A 100 -18.96 -4.73 -8.08
C ASP A 100 -17.77 -4.19 -7.27
N ILE A 101 -17.64 -4.56 -5.99
CA ILE A 101 -16.50 -4.15 -5.16
C ILE A 101 -15.20 -4.85 -5.61
N ALA A 102 -15.30 -6.14 -5.98
CA ALA A 102 -14.16 -6.91 -6.47
C ALA A 102 -13.62 -6.34 -7.80
N GLU A 103 -14.51 -5.95 -8.72
CA GLU A 103 -14.13 -5.31 -9.99
C GLU A 103 -13.44 -3.97 -9.74
N LEU A 104 -14.02 -3.11 -8.91
CA LEU A 104 -13.43 -1.81 -8.53
C LEU A 104 -12.02 -1.97 -7.96
N LEU A 105 -11.84 -2.85 -6.97
CA LEU A 105 -10.54 -3.03 -6.32
C LEU A 105 -9.51 -3.66 -7.28
N THR A 106 -9.93 -4.55 -8.18
CA THR A 106 -9.06 -5.10 -9.23
C THR A 106 -8.55 -4.01 -10.18
N GLU A 107 -9.40 -3.06 -10.57
CA GLU A 107 -8.96 -1.91 -11.39
C GLU A 107 -7.93 -1.04 -10.65
N GLU A 108 -8.13 -0.84 -9.35
CA GLU A 108 -7.18 -0.10 -8.52
C GLU A 108 -5.85 -0.83 -8.37
N HIS A 109 -5.86 -2.15 -8.15
CA HIS A 109 -4.66 -2.98 -8.13
C HIS A 109 -3.85 -2.82 -9.42
N ALA A 110 -4.51 -2.92 -10.57
CA ALA A 110 -3.85 -2.76 -11.87
C ALA A 110 -3.18 -1.38 -11.99
N ALA A 111 -3.87 -0.32 -11.55
CA ALA A 111 -3.34 1.04 -11.60
C ALA A 111 -2.18 1.25 -10.60
N ILE A 112 -2.22 0.61 -9.44
CA ILE A 112 -1.16 0.64 -8.43
C ILE A 112 0.07 -0.15 -8.90
N ARG A 113 -0.12 -1.35 -9.48
CA ARG A 113 0.95 -2.16 -10.06
C ARG A 113 1.70 -1.42 -11.16
N ALA A 114 0.98 -0.69 -12.03
CA ALA A 114 1.62 0.14 -13.06
C ALA A 114 2.59 1.17 -12.47
N VAL A 115 2.20 1.87 -11.39
CA VAL A 115 3.09 2.81 -10.69
C VAL A 115 4.25 2.07 -10.02
N ALA A 116 4.00 0.90 -9.43
CA ALA A 116 5.04 0.07 -8.81
C ALA A 116 6.12 -0.33 -9.82
N ASP A 117 5.73 -0.79 -10.99
CA ASP A 117 6.62 -1.24 -12.06
C ASP A 117 7.51 -0.10 -12.58
N GLU A 118 6.96 1.10 -12.71
CA GLU A 118 7.72 2.28 -13.09
C GLU A 118 8.71 2.71 -11.98
N MET A 119 8.30 2.62 -10.71
CA MET A 119 9.10 3.12 -9.59
C MET A 119 10.16 2.15 -9.08
N LEU A 120 9.94 0.84 -9.20
CA LEU A 120 10.86 -0.18 -8.70
C LEU A 120 12.31 -0.02 -9.19
N PRO A 121 12.61 0.16 -10.50
CA PRO A 121 13.99 0.35 -10.95
C PRO A 121 14.63 1.62 -10.38
N LEU A 122 13.86 2.70 -10.22
CA LEU A 122 14.34 3.95 -9.64
C LEU A 122 14.61 3.80 -8.13
N ALA A 123 13.71 3.14 -7.40
CA ALA A 123 13.87 2.86 -5.98
C ALA A 123 15.11 1.99 -5.72
N ARG A 124 15.36 0.98 -6.55
CA ARG A 124 16.58 0.15 -6.52
C ARG A 124 17.84 0.96 -6.78
N ALA A 125 17.85 1.82 -7.80
CA ALA A 125 18.99 2.68 -8.10
C ALA A 125 19.25 3.70 -6.97
N ALA A 126 18.19 4.25 -6.36
CA ALA A 126 18.30 5.12 -5.20
C ALA A 126 18.89 4.39 -3.99
N ALA A 127 18.41 3.15 -3.73
CA ALA A 127 18.93 2.29 -2.68
C ALA A 127 20.41 1.90 -2.89
N ALA A 128 20.85 1.81 -4.14
CA ALA A 128 22.26 1.57 -4.49
C ALA A 128 23.11 2.86 -4.48
N GLY A 129 22.51 4.04 -4.27
CA GLY A 129 23.19 5.33 -4.33
C GLY A 129 23.63 5.74 -5.75
N THR A 130 23.10 5.10 -6.79
CA THR A 130 23.49 5.32 -8.20
C THR A 130 22.52 6.23 -8.95
N LEU A 131 21.38 6.57 -8.36
CA LEU A 131 20.38 7.45 -8.99
C LEU A 131 20.89 8.90 -9.03
N ASP A 132 20.71 9.57 -10.16
CA ASP A 132 21.07 10.97 -10.33
C ASP A 132 19.95 11.91 -9.84
N ASP A 133 20.22 13.22 -9.83
CA ASP A 133 19.26 14.22 -9.32
C ASP A 133 17.94 14.24 -10.13
N SER A 134 17.99 13.96 -11.44
CA SER A 134 16.78 13.88 -12.27
C SER A 134 15.94 12.66 -11.88
N GLY A 135 16.57 11.49 -11.79
CA GLY A 135 15.93 10.25 -11.38
C GLY A 135 15.35 10.35 -9.97
N TRP A 136 16.01 11.04 -9.05
CA TRP A 136 15.47 11.31 -7.71
C TRP A 136 14.20 12.15 -7.73
N ASN A 137 14.12 13.15 -8.60
CA ASN A 137 12.89 13.94 -8.74
C ASN A 137 11.74 13.10 -9.31
N THR A 138 12.02 12.23 -10.30
CA THR A 138 11.03 11.28 -10.81
C THR A 138 10.58 10.31 -9.73
N LEU A 139 11.52 9.69 -9.02
CA LEU A 139 11.23 8.76 -7.91
C LEU A 139 10.40 9.44 -6.81
N LYS A 140 10.72 10.69 -6.47
CA LYS A 140 9.95 11.46 -5.49
C LYS A 140 8.50 11.63 -5.90
N VAL A 141 8.24 12.01 -7.15
CA VAL A 141 6.87 12.22 -7.64
C VAL A 141 6.10 10.90 -7.61
N GLY A 142 6.65 9.84 -8.19
CA GLY A 142 5.96 8.55 -8.22
C GLY A 142 5.84 7.86 -6.86
N ALA A 143 6.79 8.07 -5.93
CA ALA A 143 6.66 7.59 -4.55
C ALA A 143 5.49 8.28 -3.81
N LEU A 144 5.29 9.58 -4.02
CA LEU A 144 4.17 10.31 -3.41
C LEU A 144 2.83 9.90 -4.04
N GLU A 145 2.79 9.67 -5.36
CA GLU A 145 1.61 9.08 -6.01
C GLU A 145 1.30 7.67 -5.48
N MET A 146 2.33 6.84 -5.30
CA MET A 146 2.16 5.49 -4.75
C MET A 146 1.59 5.52 -3.33
N VAL A 147 2.07 6.44 -2.49
CA VAL A 147 1.51 6.68 -1.15
C VAL A 147 0.03 7.04 -1.24
N GLU A 148 -0.33 8.02 -2.06
CA GLU A 148 -1.73 8.47 -2.17
C GLU A 148 -2.66 7.33 -2.59
N ARG A 149 -2.29 6.58 -3.64
CA ARG A 149 -3.09 5.48 -4.16
C ARG A 149 -3.24 4.35 -3.14
N GLN A 150 -2.14 3.89 -2.54
CA GLN A 150 -2.19 2.80 -1.57
C GLN A 150 -2.93 3.18 -0.29
N VAL A 151 -2.76 4.40 0.23
CA VAL A 151 -3.49 4.86 1.41
C VAL A 151 -4.99 4.86 1.14
N ALA A 152 -5.43 5.41 -0.01
CA ALA A 152 -6.84 5.43 -0.38
C ALA A 152 -7.40 4.01 -0.57
N HIS A 153 -6.62 3.12 -1.19
CA HIS A 153 -6.99 1.74 -1.45
C HIS A 153 -7.14 0.93 -0.14
N ILE A 154 -6.12 0.94 0.73
CA ILE A 154 -6.16 0.30 2.06
C ILE A 154 -7.38 0.78 2.87
N GLN A 155 -7.70 2.07 2.82
CA GLN A 155 -8.89 2.59 3.51
C GLN A 155 -10.19 1.98 3.00
N LYS A 156 -10.34 1.85 1.67
CA LYS A 156 -11.51 1.23 1.06
C LYS A 156 -11.64 -0.22 1.50
N GLU A 157 -10.55 -0.97 1.48
CA GLU A 157 -10.57 -2.37 1.88
C GLU A 157 -10.89 -2.53 3.36
N THR A 158 -10.20 -1.82 4.23
CA THR A 158 -10.45 -1.90 5.68
C THR A 158 -11.87 -1.50 6.04
N MET A 159 -12.46 -0.49 5.36
CA MET A 159 -13.79 0.02 5.69
C MET A 159 -14.94 -0.71 5.00
N ALA A 160 -14.69 -1.38 3.87
CA ALA A 160 -15.74 -2.01 3.06
C ALA A 160 -15.47 -3.49 2.80
N LEU A 161 -14.30 -3.85 2.27
CA LEU A 161 -13.97 -5.24 1.93
C LEU A 161 -13.93 -6.14 3.17
N LEU A 162 -13.12 -5.78 4.17
CA LEU A 162 -12.89 -6.65 5.34
C LEU A 162 -14.19 -6.92 6.13
N PRO A 163 -15.11 -5.96 6.35
CA PRO A 163 -16.43 -6.24 6.90
C PRO A 163 -17.27 -7.22 6.06
N MET A 164 -17.23 -7.13 4.73
CA MET A 164 -17.97 -8.07 3.87
C MET A 164 -17.41 -9.48 3.98
N LEU A 165 -16.09 -9.63 4.08
CA LEU A 165 -15.46 -10.94 4.30
C LEU A 165 -15.87 -11.56 5.64
N ASP A 166 -16.06 -10.73 6.68
CA ASP A 166 -16.53 -11.20 7.98
C ASP A 166 -17.90 -11.87 7.92
N ASP A 167 -18.81 -11.28 7.14
CA ASP A 167 -20.16 -11.80 6.91
C ASP A 167 -20.19 -12.97 5.92
N LEU A 168 -19.29 -12.97 4.93
CA LEU A 168 -19.27 -13.96 3.83
C LEU A 168 -18.63 -15.30 4.24
N LEU A 169 -17.50 -15.26 4.93
CA LEU A 169 -16.70 -16.45 5.18
C LEU A 169 -17.27 -17.25 6.36
N ASP A 170 -17.25 -18.58 6.26
CA ASP A 170 -17.45 -19.46 7.41
C ASP A 170 -16.11 -19.75 8.13
N ASP A 171 -16.18 -20.35 9.33
CA ASP A 171 -15.00 -20.60 10.17
C ASP A 171 -13.96 -21.51 9.49
N ASP A 172 -14.42 -22.48 8.69
CA ASP A 172 -13.55 -23.44 8.02
C ASP A 172 -12.81 -22.77 6.84
N THR A 173 -13.55 -22.03 6.00
CA THR A 173 -12.99 -21.30 4.85
C THR A 173 -12.04 -20.20 5.31
N ASP A 174 -12.39 -19.45 6.37
CA ASP A 174 -11.53 -18.44 6.96
C ASP A 174 -10.18 -19.04 7.41
N ARG A 175 -10.23 -20.17 8.12
CA ARG A 175 -9.01 -20.84 8.60
C ARG A 175 -8.14 -21.33 7.44
N GLU A 176 -8.75 -21.86 6.39
CA GLU A 176 -8.02 -22.30 5.19
C GLU A 176 -7.34 -21.13 4.47
N LEU A 177 -8.05 -20.02 4.28
CA LEU A 177 -7.53 -18.82 3.63
C LEU A 177 -6.43 -18.15 4.45
N ALA A 178 -6.62 -18.01 5.76
CA ALA A 178 -5.61 -17.46 6.65
C ALA A 178 -4.31 -18.27 6.61
N PHE A 179 -4.41 -19.61 6.56
CA PHE A 179 -3.24 -20.48 6.41
C PHE A 179 -2.58 -20.33 5.04
N ALA A 180 -3.38 -20.30 3.96
CA ALA A 180 -2.86 -20.11 2.61
C ALA A 180 -2.12 -18.78 2.46
N TYR A 181 -2.64 -17.71 3.05
CA TYR A 181 -2.03 -16.39 3.00
C TYR A 181 -0.72 -16.30 3.78
N ALA A 182 -0.67 -16.91 4.98
CA ALA A 182 0.53 -16.93 5.81
C ALA A 182 1.66 -17.81 5.24
N ALA A 183 1.34 -18.77 4.37
CA ALA A 183 2.30 -19.70 3.77
C ALA A 183 2.81 -19.28 2.39
N ALA A 184 2.23 -18.22 1.80
CA ALA A 184 2.62 -17.65 0.51
C ALA A 184 3.80 -16.68 0.65
#